data_AF-A0A7H4NZW1-F1
#
_entry.id   AF-A0A7H4NZW1-F1
#
_cell.length_a   1.000
_cell.length_b   1.000
_cell.length_c   1.000
_cell.angle_alpha   90.00
_cell.angle_beta   90.00
_cell.angle_gamma   90.00
#
_symmetry.space_group_name_H-M   'P 1'
#
loop_
_entity.id
_entity.type
_entity.pdbx_description
1 polymer ?
#
loop_
_entity_poly.entity_id
_entity_poly.type
_entity_poly.pdbx_seq_one_letter_code
_entity_poly.pdbx_strand_id
1 'polypeptide(L)' 'MFSLNGLGLLGYEATVSRDYPVMFGTLYIFTLIGLLLNIISDISYTLVDPRIDFEGR' A
#
# COMPACT_ATOMS: atom_id res chain seq x y z
N MET A 1 -13.98 4.37 19.36
CA MET A 1 -12.81 3.47 19.36
C MET A 1 -12.34 3.27 17.92
N PHE A 2 -11.92 4.37 17.27
CA PHE A 2 -11.22 4.48 15.97
C PHE A 2 -10.87 5.99 15.81
N SER A 3 -10.27 6.60 16.83
CA SER A 3 -9.96 8.05 16.86
C SER A 3 -8.62 8.40 16.21
N LEU A 4 -8.01 7.46 15.47
CA LEU A 4 -6.88 7.75 14.61
C LEU A 4 -7.44 8.40 13.35
N ASN A 5 -7.38 9.74 13.29
CA ASN A 5 -7.59 10.50 12.06
C ASN A 5 -6.57 9.99 11.02
N GLY A 6 -7.01 9.13 10.12
CA GLY A 6 -6.12 8.41 9.22
C GLY A 6 -6.81 7.99 7.94
N LEU A 7 -6.00 7.54 6.97
CA LEU A 7 -6.45 7.14 5.64
C LEU A 7 -7.51 6.02 5.67
N GLY A 8 -7.45 5.13 6.66
CA GLY A 8 -8.46 4.07 6.85
C GLY A 8 -9.83 4.60 7.32
N LEU A 9 -9.84 5.62 8.19
CA LEU A 9 -11.08 6.26 8.63
C LEU A 9 -11.71 7.04 7.48
N LEU A 10 -10.89 7.76 6.70
CA LEU A 10 -11.34 8.50 5.51
C LEU A 10 -11.94 7.60 4.43
N GLY A 11 -11.35 6.42 4.19
CA GLY A 11 -11.91 5.44 3.25
C GLY A 11 -13.25 4.86 3.71
N TYR A 12 -13.39 4.61 5.02
CA TYR A 12 -14.64 4.16 5.61
C TYR A 12 -15.74 5.24 5.52
N GLU A 13 -15.44 6.48 5.91
CA GLU A 13 -16.38 7.60 5.80
C GLU A 13 -16.75 7.91 4.36
N ALA A 14 -15.83 7.83 3.40
CA ALA A 14 -16.11 7.99 1.99
C ALA A 14 -17.07 6.92 1.45
N THR A 15 -16.92 5.68 1.91
CA THR A 15 -17.81 4.57 1.54
C THR A 15 -19.21 4.79 2.10
N VAL A 16 -19.32 5.21 3.37
CA VAL A 16 -20.60 5.47 4.05
C VAL A 16 -21.29 6.71 3.45
N SER A 17 -20.53 7.75 3.14
CA SER A 17 -21.01 9.03 2.60
C SER A 17 -21.25 8.98 1.08
N ARG A 18 -21.00 7.84 0.43
CA ARG A 18 -21.04 7.65 -1.04
C ARG A 18 -20.18 8.66 -1.80
N ASP A 19 -19.07 9.06 -1.19
CA ASP A 19 -18.18 10.06 -1.73
C ASP A 19 -17.16 9.39 -2.66
N TYR A 20 -17.62 9.09 -3.89
CA TYR A 20 -16.85 8.34 -4.88
C TYR A 20 -15.43 8.88 -5.14
N PRO A 21 -15.19 10.21 -5.22
CA PRO A 21 -13.84 10.74 -5.42
C PRO A 21 -12.87 10.34 -4.29
N VAL A 22 -13.32 10.44 -3.03
CA VAL A 22 -12.50 10.10 -1.86
C VAL A 22 -12.32 8.59 -1.74
N MET A 23 -13.34 7.82 -2.11
CA MET A 23 -13.29 6.35 -2.11
C MET A 23 -12.27 5.84 -3.14
N PHE A 24 -12.26 6.38 -4.36
CA PHE A 24 -11.22 6.08 -5.35
C PHE A 24 -9.83 6.59 -4.93
N GLY A 25 -9.74 7.78 -4.34
CA GLY A 25 -8.47 8.32 -3.86
C GLY A 25 -7.84 7.47 -2.76
N THR A 26 -8.62 7.00 -1.81
CA THR A 26 -8.15 6.12 -0.74
C THR A 26 -7.73 4.75 -1.27
N LEU A 27 -8.52 4.13 -2.16
CA LEU A 27 -8.14 2.90 -2.84
C LEU A 27 -6.83 3.04 -3.63
N TYR A 28 -6.67 4.12 -4.38
CA TYR A 28 -5.45 4.40 -5.13
C TYR A 28 -4.23 4.55 -4.21
N ILE A 29 -4.36 5.26 -3.09
CA ILE A 29 -3.24 5.41 -2.14
C ILE A 29 -2.88 4.06 -1.51
N PHE A 30 -3.86 3.25 -1.13
CA PHE A 30 -3.58 1.91 -0.57
C PHE A 30 -2.87 1.00 -1.58
N THR A 31 -3.30 0.98 -2.84
CA THR A 31 -2.64 0.20 -3.89
C THR A 31 -1.25 0.73 -4.22
N LEU A 32 -1.08 2.06 -4.28
CA LEU A 32 0.21 2.69 -4.51
C LEU A 32 1.22 2.37 -3.39
N ILE A 33 0.80 2.47 -2.12
CA ILE A 33 1.65 2.08 -0.98
C ILE A 33 1.99 0.60 -1.06
N GLY A 34 1.01 -0.26 -1.37
CA GLY A 34 1.26 -1.69 -1.56
C GLY A 34 2.28 -1.97 -2.66
N LEU A 35 2.17 -1.30 -3.81
CA LEU A 35 3.12 -1.41 -4.91
C LEU A 35 4.52 -0.94 -4.48
N LEU A 36 4.62 0.22 -3.84
CA LEU A 36 5.88 0.76 -3.34
C LEU A 36 6.52 -0.18 -2.33
N LEU A 37 5.75 -0.77 -1.41
CA LEU A 37 6.24 -1.76 -0.46
C LEU A 37 6.73 -3.03 -1.16
N ASN A 38 6.04 -3.50 -2.20
CA ASN A 38 6.51 -4.64 -2.99
C ASN A 38 7.85 -4.32 -3.69
N ILE A 39 7.96 -3.15 -4.33
CA ILE A 39 9.21 -2.72 -4.99
C ILE A 39 10.34 -2.55 -3.98
N ILE A 40 10.07 -1.91 -2.83
CA ILE A 40 11.04 -1.76 -1.74
C ILE A 40 11.43 -3.13 -1.21
N SER A 41 10.49 -4.07 -1.09
CA SER A 41 10.77 -5.42 -0.65
C SER A 41 11.66 -6.14 -1.65
N ASP A 42 11.36 -6.06 -2.95
CA ASP A 42 12.20 -6.66 -4.01
C ASP A 42 13.62 -6.11 -3.97
N ILE A 43 13.77 -4.78 -3.90
CA ILE A 43 15.08 -4.12 -3.79
C ILE A 43 15.79 -4.49 -2.48
N SER A 44 15.05 -4.50 -1.37
CA SER A 44 15.58 -4.86 -0.06
C SER A 44 16.02 -6.32 -0.03
N TYR A 45 15.31 -7.22 -0.71
CA TYR A 45 15.73 -8.61 -0.85
C TYR A 45 17.02 -8.71 -1.67
N THR A 46 17.15 -7.99 -2.78
CA THR A 46 18.39 -7.97 -3.57
C THR A 46 19.58 -7.38 -2.80
N LEU A 47 19.35 -6.36 -1.95
CA LEU A 47 20.41 -5.68 -1.19
C LEU A 47 20.79 -6.41 0.11
N VAL A 48 19.81 -6.93 0.85
CA VAL A 48 20.02 -7.64 2.12
C VAL A 48 20.48 -9.07 1.87
N ASP A 49 20.05 -9.69 0.77
CA ASP A 49 20.42 -11.06 0.43
C ASP A 49 21.08 -11.14 -0.98
N PRO A 50 22.40 -10.90 -1.08
CA PRO A 50 23.16 -11.02 -2.33
C PRO A 50 23.29 -12.48 -2.82
N ARG A 51 22.56 -13.42 -2.21
CA ARG A 51 22.43 -14.83 -2.64
C ARG A 51 21.24 -15.08 -3.56
N ILE A 52 20.31 -14.14 -3.70
CA ILE A 52 19.33 -14.14 -4.81
C ILE A 52 20.00 -13.55 -6.06
N ASP A 53 21.24 -13.97 -6.30
CA ASP A 53 21.81 -13.90 -7.64
C ASP A 53 21.03 -14.90 -8.50
N PHE A 54 20.97 -14.59 -9.78
CA PHE A 54 20.19 -15.22 -10.84
C PHE A 54 20.67 -16.67 -11.15
N GLU A 55 20.82 -17.53 -10.15
CA GLU A 55 21.35 -18.89 -10.28
C GLU A 55 20.40 -19.90 -9.61
N GLY A 56 19.19 -19.97 -10.14
CA GLY A 56 18.10 -20.73 -9.53
C GLY A 56 17.07 -21.29 -10.50
N ARG A 57 17.49 -21.56 -11.75
CA ARG A 57 16.83 -22.29 -12.85
C ARG A 57 16.18 -21.45 -13.95
#